data_AF-A0A7W1HT25-F1
#
_entry.id   AF-A0A7W1HT25-F1
#
_cell.length_a   1.000
_cell.length_b   1.000
_cell.length_c   1.000
_cell.angle_alpha   90.00
_cell.angle_beta   90.00
_cell.angle_gamma   90.00
#
_symmetry.space_group_name_H-M   'P 1'
#
loop_
_entity.id
_entity.type
_entity.pdbx_description
1 polymer ?
#
loop_
_entity_poly.entity_id
_entity_poly.type
_entity_poly.pdbx_seq_one_letter_code
_entity_poly.pdbx_strand_id
1 'polypeptide(L)' 'VVLWIAASLAFGFYVSQFATYNATYGSLAGVIVFLLWLYISNNALLLGAELNAEIERGRELKQGLPAEEDIQLPPRATKA' A
#
# COMPACT_ATOMS: atom_id res chain seq x y z
N VAL A 1 3.08 -7.32 3.07
CA VAL A 1 3.85 -7.99 1.99
C VAL A 1 2.95 -8.62 0.94
N VAL A 2 2.00 -9.50 1.30
CA VAL A 2 1.10 -10.17 0.34
C VAL A 2 0.34 -9.19 -0.56
N LEU A 3 -0.26 -8.14 0.02
CA LEU A 3 -0.98 -7.10 -0.73
C LEU A 3 -0.08 -6.41 -1.78
N TRP A 4 1.16 -6.09 -1.41
CA TRP A 4 2.12 -5.45 -2.32
C TRP A 4 2.55 -6.38 -3.46
N ILE A 5 2.75 -7.67 -3.17
CA ILE A 5 3.06 -8.68 -4.19
C ILE A 5 1.89 -8.80 -5.17
N ALA A 6 0.65 -8.93 -4.67
CA ALA A 6 -0.54 -9.03 -5.50
C ALA A 6 -0.71 -7.78 -6.39
N ALA A 7 -0.55 -6.57 -5.83
CA ALA A 7 -0.61 -5.33 -6.59
C ALA A 7 0.48 -5.26 -7.67
N SER A 8 1.71 -5.70 -7.35
CA SER A 8 2.81 -5.73 -8.30
C SER A 8 2.59 -6.72 -9.45
N LEU A 9 2.04 -7.91 -9.15
CA LEU A 9 1.70 -8.90 -10.17
C LEU A 9 0.57 -8.40 -11.08
N ALA A 10 -0.49 -7.82 -10.49
CA ALA A 10 -1.59 -7.23 -11.25
C ALA A 10 -1.11 -6.09 -12.16
N PHE A 11 -0.21 -5.24 -11.66
CA PHE A 11 0.40 -4.17 -12.44
C PHE A 11 1.29 -4.71 -13.57
N GLY A 12 2.13 -5.71 -13.30
CA GLY A 12 2.95 -6.37 -14.31
C GLY A 12 2.11 -6.98 -15.44
N PHE A 13 1.00 -7.64 -15.08
CA PHE A 13 0.04 -8.16 -16.06
C PHE A 13 -0.57 -7.03 -16.89
N TYR A 14 -1.04 -5.96 -16.25
CA TYR A 14 -1.60 -4.79 -16.94
C TYR A 14 -0.61 -4.19 -17.94
N VAL A 15 0.62 -3.93 -17.51
CA VAL A 15 1.66 -3.38 -18.41
C VAL A 15 1.97 -4.33 -19.56
N SER A 16 1.98 -5.65 -19.34
CA SER A 16 2.24 -6.62 -20.42
C SER A 16 1.18 -6.60 -21.53
N GLN A 17 -0.08 -6.32 -21.19
CA GLN A 17 -1.18 -6.22 -22.15
C GLN A 17 -1.22 -4.86 -22.88
N PHE A 18 -0.78 -3.78 -22.21
CA PHE A 18 -0.78 -2.42 -22.76
C PHE A 18 0.56 -1.99 -23.37
N ALA A 19 1.61 -2.81 -23.28
CA ALA A 19 2.94 -2.53 -23.85
C ALA A 19 2.93 -2.33 -25.37
N THR A 20 1.88 -2.73 -26.08
CA THR A 20 1.72 -2.47 -27.52
C THR A 20 1.50 -0.97 -27.83
N TYR A 21 1.13 -0.13 -26.86
CA TYR A 21 1.04 1.33 -26.99
C TYR A 21 2.41 2.05 -27.09
N ASN A 22 3.53 1.30 -26.98
CA ASN A 22 4.90 1.82 -27.05
C ASN A 22 5.24 2.59 -28.34
N ALA A 23 4.48 2.42 -29.43
CA ALA A 23 4.79 3.02 -30.72
C ALA A 23 4.73 4.57 -30.74
N THR A 24 3.96 5.20 -29.85
CA THR A 24 3.75 6.66 -29.88
C THR A 24 4.57 7.43 -28.84
N TYR A 25 4.97 6.79 -27.73
CA TYR A 25 5.60 7.47 -26.58
C TYR A 25 6.96 6.89 -26.14
N GLY A 26 7.47 5.84 -26.77
CA GLY A 26 8.85 5.37 -26.62
C GLY A 26 9.37 5.31 -25.17
N SER A 27 10.49 5.97 -24.88
CA SER A 27 11.13 5.98 -23.56
C SER A 27 10.32 6.68 -22.45
N LEU A 28 9.45 7.63 -22.80
CA LEU A 28 8.57 8.31 -21.84
C LEU A 28 7.54 7.35 -21.23
N ALA A 29 7.08 6.36 -22.00
CA ALA A 29 6.17 5.33 -21.49
C ALA A 29 6.80 4.53 -20.34
N GLY A 30 8.10 4.22 -20.42
CA GLY A 30 8.83 3.52 -19.36
C GLY A 30 8.89 4.31 -18.06
N VAL A 31 9.13 5.62 -18.14
CA VAL A 31 9.16 6.50 -16.95
C VAL A 31 7.78 6.59 -16.30
N ILE A 32 6.72 6.75 -17.09
CA ILE A 32 5.35 6.82 -16.57
C ILE A 32 4.96 5.51 -15.88
N VAL A 33 5.27 4.36 -16.50
CA VAL A 33 5.03 3.03 -15.91
C VAL A 33 5.78 2.88 -14.59
N PHE A 34 7.04 3.31 -14.53
CA PHE A 34 7.82 3.26 -13.30
C PHE A 34 7.23 4.14 -12.19
N LEU A 35 6.84 5.38 -12.51
CA LEU A 35 6.20 6.28 -11.55
C LEU A 35 4.85 5.74 -11.06
N LEU A 36 4.06 5.15 -11.96
CA LEU A 36 2.79 4.53 -11.61
C LEU A 36 2.99 3.30 -10.71
N TRP A 37 4.03 2.51 -10.97
CA TRP A 37 4.40 1.39 -10.09
C TRP A 37 4.81 1.85 -8.69
N LEU A 38 5.60 2.94 -8.58
CA LEU A 38 5.95 3.54 -7.29
C LEU A 38 4.70 4.07 -6.57
N TYR A 39 3.79 4.71 -7.30
CA TYR A 39 2.52 5.17 -6.75
C TYR A 39 1.68 4.02 -6.19
N ILE A 40 1.52 2.94 -6.95
CA ILE A 40 0.78 1.74 -6.50
C ILE A 40 1.46 1.11 -5.29
N SER A 41 2.79 1.02 -5.30
CA SER A 41 3.57 0.50 -4.17
C SER A 41 3.35 1.32 -2.90
N ASN A 42 3.34 2.65 -3.00
CA ASN A 42 3.05 3.55 -1.88
C ASN A 42 1.64 3.31 -1.32
N ASN A 43 0.62 3.22 -2.19
CA ASN A 43 -0.74 2.93 -1.76
C ASN A 43 -0.84 1.56 -1.06
N ALA A 44 -0.17 0.53 -1.58
CA ALA A 44 -0.15 -0.78 -0.95
C ALA A 44 0.48 -0.77 0.45
N LEU A 45 1.48 0.08 0.68
CA LEU A 45 2.08 0.26 2.01
C LEU A 45 1.14 0.99 2.97
N LEU A 46 0.52 2.09 2.54
CA LEU A 46 -0.44 2.84 3.35
C LEU A 46 -1.64 1.96 3.74
N LEU A 47 -2.21 1.23 2.79
CA LEU A 47 -3.30 0.28 3.06
C LEU A 47 -2.86 -0.83 4.02
N GLY A 48 -1.61 -1.29 3.92
CA GLY A 48 -1.06 -2.26 4.87
C GLY A 48 -0.97 -1.70 6.30
N ALA A 49 -0.60 -0.43 6.45
CA ALA A 49 -0.55 0.25 7.74
C ALA A 49 -1.94 0.44 8.33
N GLU A 50 -2.91 0.89 7.52
CA GLU A 50 -4.31 1.08 7.93
C GLU A 50 -4.96 -0.25 8.32
N LEU A 51 -4.77 -1.31 7.53
CA LEU A 51 -5.27 -2.64 7.86
C LEU A 51 -4.69 -3.14 9.20
N ASN A 52 -3.40 -2.92 9.45
CA ASN A 52 -2.79 -3.30 10.71
C ASN A 52 -3.36 -2.50 11.89
N ALA A 53 -3.60 -1.20 11.71
CA ALA A 53 -4.23 -0.35 12.72
C ALA A 53 -5.66 -0.80 13.03
N GLU A 54 -6.45 -1.14 12.02
CA GLU A 54 -7.84 -1.56 12.21
C GLU A 54 -7.95 -2.97 12.84
N ILE A 55 -7.03 -3.89 12.51
CA ILE A 55 -6.93 -5.19 13.18
C ILE A 55 -6.64 -4.99 14.68
N GLU A 56 -5.72 -4.08 15.01
CA GLU A 56 -5.37 -3.77 16.40
C GLU A 56 -6.55 -3.12 17.14
N ARG A 57 -7.19 -2.13 16.53
CA ARG A 57 -8.42 -1.51 17.06
C ARG A 57 -9.51 -2.54 17.36
N GLY A 58 -9.74 -3.46 16.41
CA GLY A 58 -10.70 -4.55 16.60
C GLY A 58 -10.32 -5.50 17.74
N ARG A 59 -9.04 -5.65 18.05
CA ARG A 59 -8.54 -6.42 19.21
C ARG A 59 -8.80 -5.67 20.51
N GLU A 60 -8.53 -4.38 20.55
CA GLU A 60 -8.75 -3.52 21.72
C GLU A 60 -10.24 -3.41 22.09
N LEU A 61 -11.11 -3.19 21.11
CA LEU A 61 -12.57 -3.15 21.31
C LEU A 61 -13.10 -4.47 21.88
N LYS A 62 -12.61 -5.61 21.40
CA LYS A 62 -12.98 -6.94 21.96
C LYS A 62 -12.50 -7.14 23.40
N GLN A 63 -11.47 -6.41 23.83
CA GLN A 63 -10.97 -6.42 25.20
C GLN A 63 -11.70 -5.42 26.10
N GLY A 64 -12.66 -4.66 25.56
CA GLY A 64 -13.39 -3.62 26.29
C GLY A 64 -12.57 -2.36 26.53
N LEU A 65 -11.48 -2.16 25.79
CA LEU A 65 -10.72 -0.92 25.81
C LEU A 65 -11.43 0.14 24.95
N PRO A 66 -11.42 1.43 25.35
CA PRO A 66 -12.05 2.51 24.60
C PRO A 66 -11.19 2.87 23.38
N ALA A 67 -11.33 2.12 22.29
CA ALA A 67 -10.59 2.30 21.04
C ALA A 67 -11.50 2.78 19.89
N GLU A 68 -12.58 3.50 20.22
CA GLU A 68 -13.55 3.99 19.24
C GLU A 68 -13.02 5.15 18.41
N GLU A 69 -12.10 5.97 18.93
CA GLU A 69 -11.51 7.09 18.19
C GLU A 69 -10.02 6.89 17.89
N ASP A 70 -9.25 6.42 18.88
CA ASP A 70 -7.81 6.20 18.75
C ASP A 70 -7.41 4.81 19.28
N ILE A 71 -6.41 4.22 18.62
CA ILE A 71 -5.77 2.97 19.09
C ILE A 71 -4.93 3.25 20.34
N GLN A 72 -5.03 2.38 21.33
CA GLN A 72 -4.37 2.52 22.64
C GLN A 72 -2.93 2.02 22.63
N LEU A 73 -2.21 2.30 21.54
CA LEU A 73 -0.81 1.94 21.42
C LEU A 73 0.05 2.91 22.25
N PRO A 74 0.95 2.38 23.12
CA PRO A 74 1.89 3.24 23.81
C PRO A 74 2.73 4.01 22.78
N PRO A 75 2.91 5.34 22.94
CA PRO A 75 3.75 6.13 22.07
C PRO A 75 5.11 5.46 21.94
N ARG A 76 5.59 5.27 20.70
CA ARG A 76 6.92 4.73 20.48
C ARG A 76 7.91 5.59 21.26
N ALA A 77 8.53 5.00 22.29
CA ALA A 77 9.40 5.75 23.19
C ALA A 77 10.58 6.35 22.39
N THR A 78 10.55 7.66 22.18
CA THR A 78 11.70 8.44 21.72
C THR A 78 12.59 8.63 22.94
N LYS A 79 13.46 7.66 23.24
CA LYS A 79 14.60 7.93 24.10
C LYS A 79 15.52 8.89 23.33
N ALA A 80 15.55 10.15 23.76
CA ALA A 80 16.59 11.11 23.41
C ALA A 80 17.89 10.79 24.15
#